data_AF-A0A5C7MGK4-F1
#
_entry.id   AF-A0A5C7MGK4-F1
#
_cell.length_a   1.000
_cell.length_b   1.000
_cell.length_c   1.000
_cell.angle_alpha   90.00
_cell.angle_beta   90.00
_cell.angle_gamma   90.00
#
_symmetry.space_group_name_H-M   'P 1'
#
loop_
_entity.id
_entity.type
_entity.pdbx_description
1 polymer ?
#
loop_
_entity_poly.entity_id
_entity_poly.type
_entity_poly.pdbx_seq_one_letter_code
_entity_poly.pdbx_strand_id
1 'polypeptide(L)'
;VPGVGKSTTIDALGMHLIELGHRVAVRAVDPSSTRTGGSILGDKTRMSRLAVHPNAYIRPSPTSGTLGGVTRATRETIVLLEAAGFDVILVETVGVGQSEVAVAAMVDTFVFLTLARTGDQLQGIKKGVLELANIVVVNKADGSHVAEAKDAARELSAAIRLIYPRESLWRPPVLTMSAIEGSGLQELWETVVRHREVLTEAGAFDSRRRAQQIDWTWSLVRDSVLDRVLNHPAVKELRPLVERRVRDGELTPALAAQQILDAADQRS
;
A
#
# COMPACT_ATOMS: atom_id res chain seq x y z
N VAL A 1 18.87 6.05 -7.28
CA VAL A 1 17.84 6.14 -8.35
C VAL A 1 16.85 7.21 -7.95
N PRO A 2 16.62 8.26 -8.77
CA PRO A 2 15.56 9.22 -8.48
C PRO A 2 14.21 8.49 -8.50
N GLY A 3 13.36 8.71 -7.48
CA GLY A 3 12.10 7.99 -7.34
C GLY A 3 11.12 8.23 -8.49
N VAL A 4 10.06 7.39 -8.54
CA VAL A 4 8.96 7.51 -9.51
C VAL A 4 8.12 8.78 -9.35
N GLY A 5 8.33 9.55 -8.28
CA GLY A 5 7.62 10.82 -8.03
C GLY A 5 6.33 10.66 -7.23
N LYS A 6 6.22 9.65 -6.35
CA LYS A 6 5.02 9.41 -5.53
C LYS A 6 4.65 10.62 -4.65
N SER A 7 5.58 11.11 -3.83
CA SER A 7 5.31 12.24 -2.94
C SER A 7 4.94 13.51 -3.71
N THR A 8 5.60 13.79 -4.84
CA THR A 8 5.23 14.91 -5.74
C THR A 8 3.82 14.71 -6.31
N THR A 9 3.47 13.48 -6.71
CA THR A 9 2.14 13.15 -7.21
C THR A 9 1.08 13.36 -6.13
N ILE A 10 1.32 12.88 -4.91
CA ILE A 10 0.38 13.00 -3.79
C ILE A 10 0.21 14.47 -3.38
N ASP A 11 1.30 15.24 -3.34
CA ASP A 11 1.24 16.68 -3.03
C ASP A 11 0.39 17.42 -4.09
N ALA A 12 0.67 17.17 -5.38
CA ALA A 12 -0.04 17.84 -6.47
C ALA A 12 -1.51 17.40 -6.58
N LEU A 13 -1.79 16.09 -6.48
CA LEU A 13 -3.15 15.56 -6.47
C LEU A 13 -3.93 16.04 -5.25
N GLY A 14 -3.32 16.01 -4.06
CA GLY A 14 -3.96 16.47 -2.83
C GLY A 14 -4.37 17.95 -2.91
N MET A 15 -3.50 18.80 -3.47
CA MET A 15 -3.83 20.21 -3.70
C MET A 15 -4.97 20.38 -4.71
N HIS A 16 -4.94 19.64 -5.83
CA HIS A 16 -6.02 19.65 -6.83
C HIS A 16 -7.37 19.26 -6.21
N LEU A 17 -7.41 18.22 -5.37
CA LEU A 17 -8.63 17.78 -4.69
C LEU A 17 -9.17 18.82 -3.70
N ILE A 18 -8.28 19.50 -3.00
CA ILE A 18 -8.64 20.57 -2.08
C ILE A 18 -9.25 21.76 -2.84
N GLU A 19 -8.74 22.09 -4.02
CA GLU A 19 -9.31 23.11 -4.90
C GLU A 19 -10.72 22.72 -5.38
N LEU A 20 -11.01 21.42 -5.49
CA LEU A 20 -12.35 20.87 -5.75
C LEU A 20 -13.26 20.80 -4.50
N GLY A 21 -12.76 21.22 -3.33
CA GLY A 21 -13.52 21.27 -2.07
C GLY A 21 -13.38 20.03 -1.17
N HIS A 22 -12.53 19.07 -1.51
CA HIS A 22 -12.31 17.88 -0.68
C HIS A 22 -11.44 18.16 0.55
N ARG A 23 -11.62 17.33 1.58
CA ARG A 23 -10.72 17.24 2.74
C ARG A 23 -9.86 15.98 2.60
N VAL A 24 -8.56 16.17 2.44
CA VAL A 24 -7.63 15.11 2.03
C VAL A 24 -6.77 14.65 3.21
N ALA A 25 -6.76 13.36 3.51
CA ALA A 25 -5.80 12.77 4.43
C ALA A 25 -4.77 11.92 3.69
N VAL A 26 -3.52 11.94 4.16
CA VAL A 26 -2.42 11.12 3.64
C VAL A 26 -1.84 10.26 4.75
N ARG A 27 -1.80 8.95 4.51
CA ARG A 27 -1.22 7.94 5.40
C ARG A 27 -0.11 7.17 4.70
N ALA A 28 1.07 7.19 5.27
CA ALA A 28 2.16 6.32 4.82
C ALA A 28 2.08 4.94 5.48
N VAL A 29 2.50 3.90 4.75
CA VAL A 29 2.73 2.54 5.24
C VAL A 29 4.16 2.14 4.91
N ASP A 30 5.01 2.13 5.93
CA ASP A 30 6.43 1.78 5.82
C ASP A 30 6.75 0.52 6.66
N PRO A 31 7.01 -0.64 6.04
CA PRO A 31 7.44 -1.84 6.75
C PRO A 31 8.74 -1.65 7.56
N SER A 32 9.60 -0.72 7.15
CA SER A 32 10.88 -0.46 7.81
C SER A 32 10.75 0.35 9.10
N SER A 33 9.59 0.96 9.35
CA SER A 33 9.25 1.63 10.62
C SER A 33 9.36 0.69 11.83
N THR A 34 9.28 -0.62 11.59
CA THR A 34 9.54 -1.69 12.58
C THR A 34 10.96 -1.65 13.15
N ARG A 35 11.94 -1.17 12.37
CA ARG A 35 13.36 -1.09 12.76
C ARG A 35 13.76 0.30 13.25
N THR A 36 13.17 1.36 12.68
CA THR A 36 13.60 2.74 12.92
C THR A 36 12.85 3.44 14.03
N GLY A 37 11.78 2.84 14.58
CA GLY A 37 10.95 3.51 15.58
C GLY A 37 10.13 4.66 14.98
N GLY A 38 9.90 4.64 13.66
CA GLY A 38 9.02 5.56 12.94
C GLY A 38 9.67 6.89 12.61
N SER A 39 8.96 7.70 11.82
CA SER A 39 9.41 9.04 11.47
C SER A 39 8.52 10.10 12.10
N ILE A 40 9.13 11.07 12.78
CA ILE A 40 8.40 12.22 13.36
C ILE A 40 8.05 13.25 12.27
N LEU A 41 8.92 13.44 11.26
CA LEU A 41 8.85 14.55 10.29
C LEU A 41 9.00 14.14 8.81
N GLY A 42 9.42 12.91 8.50
CA GLY A 42 10.02 12.55 7.21
C GLY A 42 9.13 12.72 5.98
N ASP A 43 7.82 12.48 6.12
CA ASP A 43 6.91 12.56 4.97
C ASP A 43 6.43 14.00 4.70
N LYS A 44 6.47 14.89 5.71
CA LYS A 44 6.00 16.28 5.57
C LYS A 44 6.92 17.14 4.71
N THR A 45 8.22 16.84 4.66
CA THR A 45 9.18 17.62 3.86
C THR A 45 9.07 17.36 2.36
N ARG A 46 8.47 16.23 1.97
CA ARG A 46 8.29 15.84 0.55
C ARG A 46 6.95 16.27 -0.04
N MET A 47 5.99 16.65 0.81
CA MET A 47 4.66 17.12 0.45
C MET A 47 4.42 18.49 1.09
N SER A 48 5.25 19.46 0.73
CA SER A 48 5.36 20.74 1.45
C SER A 48 4.11 21.61 1.32
N ARG A 49 3.43 21.59 0.16
CA ARG A 49 2.20 22.37 -0.07
C ARG A 49 1.06 21.76 0.73
N LEU A 50 0.89 20.45 0.63
CA LEU A 50 -0.18 19.74 1.29
C LEU A 50 0.01 19.72 2.82
N ALA A 51 1.26 19.67 3.32
CA ALA A 51 1.55 19.61 4.76
C ALA A 51 1.11 20.85 5.55
N VAL A 52 0.94 22.00 4.90
CA VAL A 52 0.54 23.27 5.54
C VAL A 52 -0.91 23.64 5.27
N HIS A 53 -1.62 22.90 4.41
CA HIS A 53 -2.98 23.24 4.03
C HIS A 53 -3.98 22.82 5.13
N PRO A 54 -4.92 23.69 5.57
CA PRO A 54 -5.84 23.38 6.68
C PRO A 54 -6.82 22.24 6.37
N ASN A 55 -7.17 22.04 5.10
CA ASN A 55 -8.01 20.92 4.65
C ASN A 55 -7.24 19.63 4.40
N ALA A 56 -5.95 19.58 4.72
CA ALA A 56 -5.11 18.41 4.57
C ALA A 56 -4.64 17.86 5.92
N TYR A 57 -4.51 16.54 6.02
CA TYR A 57 -3.93 15.90 7.19
C TYR A 57 -2.92 14.82 6.79
N ILE A 58 -1.64 15.06 7.07
CA ILE A 58 -0.56 14.14 6.72
C ILE A 58 0.02 13.53 8.00
N ARG A 59 0.03 12.19 8.06
CA ARG A 59 0.68 11.46 9.15
C ARG A 59 1.64 10.40 8.63
N PRO A 60 2.89 10.39 9.13
CA PRO A 60 3.85 9.33 8.81
C PRO A 60 3.39 7.93 9.19
N SER A 61 4.09 6.92 8.67
CA SER A 61 3.82 5.53 9.00
C SER A 61 3.85 5.32 10.53
N PRO A 62 2.83 4.64 11.08
CA PRO A 62 2.85 4.27 12.49
C PRO A 62 3.98 3.27 12.75
N THR A 63 4.37 3.15 14.01
CA THR A 63 5.35 2.17 14.46
C THR A 63 4.67 0.95 15.02
N SER A 64 5.22 -0.20 14.67
CA SER A 64 4.86 -1.48 15.25
C SER A 64 6.08 -2.39 15.10
N GLY A 65 6.29 -3.35 16.00
CA GLY A 65 7.36 -4.35 15.85
C GLY A 65 7.21 -5.23 14.60
N THR A 66 6.05 -5.21 13.95
CA THR A 66 5.71 -6.00 12.75
C THR A 66 4.92 -5.20 11.72
N LEU A 67 4.99 -5.62 10.44
CA LEU A 67 4.16 -5.07 9.35
C LEU A 67 2.64 -5.19 9.63
N GLY A 68 2.23 -6.27 10.31
CA GLY A 68 0.83 -6.47 10.72
C GLY A 68 0.34 -5.34 11.62
N GLY A 69 1.11 -4.95 12.63
CA GLY A 69 0.70 -3.84 13.50
C GLY A 69 0.78 -2.45 12.84
N VAL A 70 1.65 -2.25 11.83
CA VAL A 70 1.62 -1.01 11.01
C VAL A 70 0.32 -0.95 10.21
N THR A 71 -0.04 -2.06 9.57
CA THR A 71 -1.28 -2.22 8.80
C THR A 71 -2.51 -1.99 9.68
N ARG A 72 -2.49 -2.52 10.90
CA ARG A 72 -3.52 -2.31 11.94
C ARG A 72 -3.75 -0.84 12.24
N ALA A 73 -2.70 -0.16 12.69
CA ALA A 73 -2.80 1.22 13.09
C ALA A 73 -3.25 2.11 11.92
N THR A 74 -2.83 1.80 10.69
CA THR A 74 -3.30 2.52 9.50
C THR A 74 -4.79 2.34 9.27
N ARG A 75 -5.34 1.12 9.31
CA ARG A 75 -6.78 0.89 9.14
C ARG A 75 -7.62 1.54 10.23
N GLU A 76 -7.22 1.44 11.49
CA GLU A 76 -7.91 2.12 12.59
C GLU A 76 -7.88 3.64 12.38
N THR A 77 -6.76 4.19 11.89
CA THR A 77 -6.67 5.62 11.57
C THR A 77 -7.57 6.02 10.41
N ILE A 78 -7.75 5.17 9.38
CA ILE A 78 -8.66 5.44 8.26
C ILE A 78 -10.08 5.69 8.79
N VAL A 79 -10.57 4.83 9.68
CA VAL A 79 -11.91 4.97 10.28
C VAL A 79 -12.04 6.28 11.07
N LEU A 80 -11.01 6.66 11.83
CA LEU A 80 -10.99 7.93 12.56
C LEU A 80 -11.02 9.15 11.63
N LEU A 81 -10.33 9.07 10.48
CA LEU A 81 -10.29 10.14 9.49
C LEU A 81 -11.64 10.29 8.77
N GLU A 82 -12.25 9.16 8.38
CA GLU A 82 -13.61 9.16 7.81
C GLU A 82 -14.60 9.80 8.80
N ALA A 83 -14.56 9.40 10.08
CA ALA A 83 -15.42 9.97 11.12
C ALA A 83 -15.13 11.47 11.39
N ALA A 84 -13.89 11.92 11.20
CA ALA A 84 -13.50 13.33 11.29
C ALA A 84 -13.89 14.15 10.05
N GLY A 85 -14.55 13.54 9.06
CA GLY A 85 -15.07 14.19 7.86
C GLY A 85 -14.03 14.39 6.75
N PHE A 86 -12.96 13.58 6.72
CA PHE A 86 -12.11 13.46 5.54
C PHE A 86 -12.80 12.52 4.53
N ASP A 87 -13.01 13.01 3.32
CA ASP A 87 -13.72 12.31 2.26
C ASP A 87 -12.78 11.70 1.21
N VAL A 88 -11.50 12.09 1.22
CA VAL A 88 -10.44 11.42 0.44
C VAL A 88 -9.29 11.01 1.36
N ILE A 89 -8.95 9.72 1.35
CA ILE A 89 -7.83 9.17 2.11
C ILE A 89 -6.85 8.50 1.14
N LEU A 90 -5.66 9.08 1.02
CA LEU A 90 -4.57 8.58 0.20
C LEU A 90 -3.64 7.74 1.09
N VAL A 91 -3.41 6.48 0.70
CA VAL A 91 -2.50 5.57 1.40
C VAL A 91 -1.27 5.29 0.53
N GLU A 92 -0.09 5.75 0.96
CA GLU A 92 1.16 5.58 0.24
C GLU A 92 1.99 4.43 0.82
N THR A 93 2.57 3.60 -0.06
CA THR A 93 3.63 2.67 0.32
C THR A 93 4.99 3.37 0.38
N VAL A 94 5.68 3.23 1.52
CA VAL A 94 7.02 3.78 1.71
C VAL A 94 8.03 2.63 1.80
N GLY A 95 9.20 2.84 1.18
CA GLY A 95 10.34 1.93 1.29
C GLY A 95 10.28 0.66 0.43
N VAL A 96 11.09 -0.33 0.83
CA VAL A 96 11.17 -1.66 0.21
C VAL A 96 10.50 -2.68 1.13
N GLY A 97 9.53 -3.43 0.62
CA GLY A 97 8.81 -4.46 1.37
C GLY A 97 7.65 -5.06 0.58
N GLN A 98 6.81 -5.85 1.24
CA GLN A 98 5.55 -6.42 0.74
C GLN A 98 4.34 -5.58 1.24
N SER A 99 4.48 -4.25 1.28
CA SER A 99 3.40 -3.36 1.73
C SER A 99 2.32 -3.17 0.66
N GLU A 100 2.60 -3.51 -0.60
CA GLU A 100 1.68 -3.33 -1.72
C GLU A 100 0.39 -4.13 -1.53
N VAL A 101 0.51 -5.40 -1.12
CA VAL A 101 -0.66 -6.27 -0.84
C VAL A 101 -1.47 -5.72 0.34
N ALA A 102 -0.80 -5.30 1.41
CA ALA A 102 -1.46 -4.77 2.60
C ALA A 102 -2.23 -3.48 2.28
N VAL A 103 -1.64 -2.57 1.50
CA VAL A 103 -2.29 -1.34 1.06
C VAL A 103 -3.44 -1.63 0.10
N ALA A 104 -3.26 -2.52 -0.89
CA ALA A 104 -4.34 -2.91 -1.82
C ALA A 104 -5.55 -3.52 -1.09
N ALA A 105 -5.32 -4.21 0.03
CA ALA A 105 -6.38 -4.78 0.85
C ALA A 105 -7.16 -3.74 1.67
N MET A 106 -6.68 -2.51 1.84
CA MET A 106 -7.33 -1.47 2.66
C MET A 106 -7.85 -0.26 1.88
N VAL A 107 -7.73 -0.27 0.55
CA VAL A 107 -8.19 0.81 -0.33
C VAL A 107 -9.20 0.29 -1.34
N ASP A 108 -10.03 1.20 -1.85
CA ASP A 108 -10.98 0.88 -2.93
C ASP A 108 -10.30 0.84 -4.30
N THR A 109 -9.40 1.80 -4.56
CA THR A 109 -8.68 1.96 -5.81
C THR A 109 -7.18 1.98 -5.54
N PHE A 110 -6.45 1.02 -6.09
CA PHE A 110 -4.99 0.96 -6.01
C PHE A 110 -4.35 1.53 -7.29
N VAL A 111 -3.57 2.61 -7.14
CA VAL A 111 -2.88 3.28 -8.25
C VAL A 111 -1.40 2.88 -8.26
N PHE A 112 -0.95 2.33 -9.38
CA PHE A 112 0.45 1.97 -9.58
C PHE A 112 1.18 3.02 -10.43
N LEU A 113 2.09 3.76 -9.79
CA LEU A 113 2.96 4.72 -10.47
C LEU A 113 4.22 4.02 -10.99
N THR A 114 4.54 4.21 -12.27
CA THR A 114 5.75 3.73 -12.94
C THR A 114 6.43 4.84 -13.75
N LEU A 115 7.64 4.58 -14.25
CA LEU A 115 8.37 5.45 -15.18
C LEU A 115 8.48 4.76 -16.53
N ALA A 116 8.61 5.54 -17.61
CA ALA A 116 9.09 5.01 -18.88
C ALA A 116 10.52 4.50 -18.69
N ARG A 117 10.75 3.24 -19.04
CA ARG A 117 12.09 2.63 -19.11
C ARG A 117 12.53 2.54 -20.56
N THR A 118 13.83 2.56 -20.80
CA THR A 118 14.36 2.12 -22.10
C THR A 118 14.30 0.58 -22.16
N GLY A 119 13.61 0.03 -23.16
CA GLY A 119 13.40 -1.42 -23.29
C GLY A 119 12.04 -1.91 -22.74
N ASP A 120 11.99 -3.17 -22.31
CA ASP A 120 10.76 -3.85 -21.86
C ASP A 120 10.24 -3.24 -20.55
N GLN A 121 9.01 -2.69 -20.58
CA GLN A 121 8.40 -2.05 -19.40
C GLN A 121 8.03 -3.05 -18.31
N LEU A 122 7.79 -4.31 -18.67
CA LEU A 122 7.46 -5.38 -17.73
C LEU A 122 8.72 -5.84 -16.98
N GLN A 123 9.90 -5.67 -17.58
CA GLN A 123 11.16 -6.05 -16.98
C GLN A 123 11.46 -5.19 -15.74
N GLY A 124 11.20 -5.78 -14.57
CA GLY A 124 11.43 -5.16 -13.26
C GLY A 124 10.21 -4.52 -12.61
N ILE A 125 9.00 -4.77 -13.15
CA ILE A 125 7.79 -4.74 -12.35
C ILE A 125 7.78 -6.02 -11.50
N LYS A 126 7.64 -5.90 -10.18
CA LYS A 126 7.51 -7.07 -9.30
C LYS A 126 6.29 -7.86 -9.76
N LYS A 127 6.50 -9.13 -10.16
CA LYS A 127 5.43 -10.10 -10.41
C LYS A 127 4.45 -10.07 -9.23
N GLY A 128 3.18 -9.75 -9.46
CA GLY A 128 2.15 -9.58 -8.43
C GLY A 128 1.67 -8.14 -8.18
N VAL A 129 2.45 -7.10 -8.50
CA VAL A 129 2.02 -5.69 -8.22
C VAL A 129 1.12 -5.15 -9.32
N LEU A 130 1.36 -5.53 -10.58
CA LEU A 130 0.54 -5.08 -11.70
C LEU A 130 -0.88 -5.67 -11.62
N GLU A 131 -1.00 -6.87 -11.07
CA GLU A 131 -2.25 -7.58 -10.82
C GLU A 131 -3.09 -6.93 -9.70
N LEU A 132 -2.46 -6.14 -8.81
CA LEU A 132 -3.18 -5.37 -7.79
C LEU A 132 -3.68 -4.02 -8.31
N ALA A 133 -3.12 -3.52 -9.41
CA ALA A 133 -3.38 -2.18 -9.91
C ALA A 133 -4.79 -2.07 -10.50
N ASN A 134 -5.58 -1.13 -9.98
CA ASN A 134 -6.83 -0.70 -10.62
C ASN A 134 -6.55 0.38 -11.67
N ILE A 135 -5.48 1.16 -11.50
CA ILE A 135 -5.03 2.19 -12.46
C ILE A 135 -3.51 2.13 -12.51
N VAL A 136 -2.93 2.22 -13.70
CA VAL A 136 -1.48 2.37 -13.90
C VAL A 136 -1.20 3.76 -14.44
N VAL A 137 -0.16 4.42 -13.93
CA VAL A 137 0.23 5.76 -14.36
C VAL A 137 1.72 5.77 -14.68
N VAL A 138 2.06 6.09 -15.92
CA VAL A 138 3.44 6.38 -16.34
C VAL A 138 3.70 7.86 -16.05
N ASN A 139 4.42 8.12 -14.97
CA ASN A 139 4.74 9.46 -14.50
C ASN A 139 6.00 10.01 -15.21
N LYS A 140 6.25 11.32 -15.06
CA LYS A 140 7.32 12.08 -15.73
C LYS A 140 7.15 12.14 -17.25
N ALA A 141 5.90 12.22 -17.70
CA ALA A 141 5.57 12.52 -19.08
C ALA A 141 5.69 14.03 -19.34
N ASP A 142 6.89 14.57 -19.21
CA ASP A 142 7.22 15.99 -19.35
C ASP A 142 8.39 16.23 -20.31
N GLY A 143 8.42 17.43 -20.91
CA GLY A 143 9.45 17.84 -21.86
C GLY A 143 9.71 16.81 -22.99
N SER A 144 10.95 16.35 -23.10
CA SER A 144 11.38 15.37 -24.10
C SER A 144 10.86 13.94 -23.84
N HIS A 145 10.36 13.64 -22.64
CA HIS A 145 9.98 12.28 -22.24
C HIS A 145 8.49 11.96 -22.49
N VAL A 146 7.71 12.92 -23.01
CA VAL A 146 6.28 12.74 -23.31
C VAL A 146 6.06 11.58 -24.29
N ALA A 147 6.90 11.46 -25.33
CA ALA A 147 6.78 10.39 -26.33
C ALA A 147 7.08 9.02 -25.72
N GLU A 148 8.18 8.91 -24.97
CA GLU A 148 8.60 7.68 -24.28
C GLU A 148 7.54 7.20 -23.27
N ALA A 149 6.94 8.12 -22.51
CA ALA A 149 5.87 7.80 -21.57
C ALA A 149 4.62 7.25 -22.26
N LYS A 150 4.25 7.80 -23.43
CA LYS A 150 3.12 7.32 -24.23
C LYS A 150 3.38 5.92 -24.80
N ASP A 151 4.60 5.65 -25.26
CA ASP A 151 4.96 4.33 -25.76
C ASP A 151 4.97 3.28 -24.64
N ALA A 152 5.54 3.62 -23.48
CA ALA A 152 5.47 2.77 -22.30
C ALA A 152 4.01 2.50 -21.87
N ALA A 153 3.14 3.51 -21.91
CA ALA A 153 1.73 3.35 -21.58
C ALA A 153 0.99 2.42 -22.56
N ARG A 154 1.35 2.45 -23.86
CA ARG A 154 0.79 1.54 -24.88
C ARG A 154 1.22 0.09 -24.65
N GLU A 155 2.50 -0.12 -24.33
CA GLU A 155 3.05 -1.45 -24.04
C GLU A 155 2.40 -2.06 -22.79
N LEU A 156 2.33 -1.30 -21.69
CA LEU A 156 1.64 -1.72 -20.48
C LEU A 156 0.15 -1.96 -20.73
N SER A 157 -0.50 -1.11 -21.53
CA SER A 157 -1.90 -1.33 -21.92
C SER A 157 -2.08 -2.65 -22.64
N ALA A 158 -1.14 -3.02 -23.53
CA ALA A 158 -1.16 -4.29 -24.25
C ALA A 158 -1.00 -5.48 -23.28
N ALA A 159 -0.06 -5.40 -22.34
CA ALA A 159 0.13 -6.42 -21.32
C ALA A 159 -1.12 -6.61 -20.44
N ILE A 160 -1.77 -5.52 -20.01
CA ILE A 160 -3.04 -5.57 -19.29
C ILE A 160 -4.12 -6.28 -20.14
N ARG A 161 -4.07 -6.28 -21.49
CA ARG A 161 -5.03 -7.04 -22.35
C ARG A 161 -4.79 -8.52 -22.39
N LEU A 162 -3.58 -8.95 -22.08
CA LEU A 162 -3.25 -10.36 -21.96
C LEU A 162 -3.61 -10.90 -20.57
N ILE A 163 -3.51 -10.06 -19.53
CA ILE A 163 -3.79 -10.44 -18.14
C ILE A 163 -5.29 -10.45 -17.84
N TYR A 164 -6.03 -9.44 -18.33
CA TYR A 164 -7.45 -9.26 -18.00
C TYR A 164 -8.37 -9.69 -19.15
N PRO A 165 -9.31 -10.63 -18.92
CA PRO A 165 -10.35 -11.00 -19.88
C PRO A 165 -11.15 -9.81 -20.39
N ARG A 166 -11.73 -9.93 -21.59
CA ARG A 166 -12.53 -8.85 -22.20
C ARG A 166 -13.78 -8.51 -21.41
N GLU A 167 -14.33 -9.52 -20.73
CA GLU A 167 -15.55 -9.46 -19.93
C GLU A 167 -15.29 -8.99 -18.48
N SER A 168 -14.05 -8.56 -18.16
CA SER A 168 -13.72 -8.03 -16.84
C SER A 168 -14.55 -6.77 -16.55
N LEU A 169 -15.19 -6.72 -15.38
CA LEU A 169 -15.95 -5.54 -14.93
C LEU A 169 -15.12 -4.26 -14.99
N TRP A 170 -13.85 -4.35 -14.57
CA TRP A 170 -12.90 -3.26 -14.67
C TRP A 170 -11.58 -3.76 -15.24
N ARG A 171 -11.14 -3.08 -16.29
CA ARG A 171 -9.87 -3.31 -16.96
C ARG A 171 -8.97 -2.11 -16.65
N PRO A 172 -7.84 -2.30 -15.94
CA PRO A 172 -7.02 -1.17 -15.49
C PRO A 172 -6.58 -0.28 -16.66
N PRO A 173 -6.96 1.01 -16.68
CA PRO A 173 -6.43 1.95 -17.65
C PRO A 173 -4.96 2.26 -17.33
N VAL A 174 -4.20 2.54 -18.39
CA VAL A 174 -2.82 3.03 -18.27
C VAL A 174 -2.78 4.47 -18.75
N LEU A 175 -2.48 5.39 -17.85
CA LEU A 175 -2.44 6.83 -18.09
C LEU A 175 -1.00 7.32 -18.15
N THR A 176 -0.81 8.52 -18.71
CA THR A 176 0.45 9.27 -18.65
C THR A 176 0.24 10.54 -17.86
N MET A 177 1.24 10.96 -17.07
CA MET A 177 1.10 12.12 -16.19
C MET A 177 2.45 12.80 -15.97
N SER A 178 2.45 14.11 -15.74
CA SER A 178 3.57 14.80 -15.10
C SER A 178 3.11 15.40 -13.78
N ALA A 179 3.56 14.80 -12.68
CA ALA A 179 3.28 15.32 -11.35
C ALA A 179 3.87 16.73 -11.12
N ILE A 180 4.96 17.09 -11.81
CA ILE A 180 5.63 18.39 -11.62
C ILE A 180 4.97 19.50 -12.44
N GLU A 181 4.49 19.19 -13.64
CA GLU A 181 3.74 20.14 -14.49
C GLU A 181 2.23 20.14 -14.17
N GLY A 182 1.75 19.14 -13.43
CA GLY A 182 0.33 18.95 -13.08
C GLY A 182 -0.51 18.32 -14.18
N SER A 183 0.07 18.05 -15.36
CA SER A 183 -0.63 17.44 -16.49
C SER A 183 -1.05 15.99 -16.18
N GLY A 184 -2.31 15.65 -16.47
CA GLY A 184 -2.88 14.32 -16.24
C GLY A 184 -3.41 14.05 -14.82
N LEU A 185 -3.27 14.99 -13.87
CA LEU A 185 -3.81 14.82 -12.50
C LEU A 185 -5.34 14.74 -12.48
N GLN A 186 -6.00 15.61 -13.24
CA GLN A 186 -7.46 15.61 -13.37
C GLN A 186 -7.95 14.28 -13.98
N GLU A 187 -7.34 13.82 -15.07
CA GLU A 187 -7.68 12.56 -15.74
C GLU A 187 -7.48 11.35 -14.80
N LEU A 188 -6.42 11.37 -13.99
CA LEU A 188 -6.21 10.37 -12.94
C LEU A 188 -7.38 10.36 -11.95
N TRP A 189 -7.77 11.52 -11.43
CA TRP A 189 -8.86 11.60 -10.45
C TRP A 189 -10.22 11.21 -11.05
N GLU A 190 -10.54 11.69 -12.24
CA GLU A 190 -11.74 11.29 -12.99
C GLU A 190 -11.78 9.76 -13.19
N THR A 191 -10.63 9.14 -13.45
CA THR A 191 -10.53 7.69 -13.56
C THR A 191 -10.73 6.96 -12.22
N VAL A 192 -10.27 7.54 -11.10
CA VAL A 192 -10.55 7.02 -9.75
C VAL A 192 -12.05 7.08 -9.45
N VAL A 193 -12.70 8.20 -9.76
CA VAL A 193 -14.15 8.37 -9.59
C VAL A 193 -14.92 7.38 -10.46
N ARG A 194 -14.56 7.27 -11.74
CA ARG A 194 -15.15 6.29 -12.67
C ARG A 194 -15.01 4.85 -12.18
N HIS A 195 -13.86 4.47 -11.60
CA HIS A 195 -13.69 3.15 -11.01
C HIS A 195 -14.68 2.91 -9.87
N ARG A 196 -14.87 3.90 -8.99
CA ARG A 196 -15.87 3.84 -7.91
C ARG A 196 -17.28 3.70 -8.47
N GLU A 197 -17.65 4.47 -9.49
CA GLU A 197 -18.96 4.42 -10.14
C GLU A 197 -19.24 3.03 -10.71
N VAL A 198 -18.34 2.49 -11.54
CA VAL A 198 -18.46 1.15 -12.13
C VAL A 198 -18.64 0.06 -11.07
N LEU A 199 -17.84 0.11 -9.99
CA LEU A 199 -17.98 -0.86 -8.91
C LEU A 199 -19.27 -0.69 -8.11
N THR A 200 -19.76 0.54 -7.97
CA THR A 200 -21.00 0.83 -7.25
C THR A 200 -22.21 0.34 -8.03
N GLU A 201 -22.27 0.61 -9.34
CA GLU A 201 -23.32 0.15 -10.24
C GLU A 201 -23.40 -1.38 -10.30
N ALA A 202 -22.25 -2.05 -10.25
CA ALA A 202 -22.16 -3.51 -10.19
C ALA A 202 -22.41 -4.12 -8.79
N GLY A 203 -22.68 -3.30 -7.77
CA GLY A 203 -22.82 -3.75 -6.37
C GLY A 203 -21.52 -4.31 -5.75
N ALA A 204 -20.39 -4.15 -6.44
CA ALA A 204 -19.09 -4.68 -6.05
C ALA A 204 -18.35 -3.79 -5.04
N PHE A 205 -18.64 -2.48 -5.00
CA PHE A 205 -17.96 -1.52 -4.12
C PHE A 205 -18.12 -1.88 -2.63
N ASP A 206 -19.36 -1.91 -2.14
CA ASP A 206 -19.65 -2.24 -0.74
C ASP A 206 -19.36 -3.70 -0.41
N SER A 207 -19.51 -4.60 -1.39
CA SER A 207 -19.17 -6.02 -1.22
C SER A 207 -17.67 -6.20 -0.97
N ARG A 208 -16.83 -5.52 -1.76
CA ARG A 208 -15.37 -5.52 -1.58
C ARG A 208 -14.98 -4.95 -0.23
N ARG A 209 -15.53 -3.81 0.19
CA ARG A 209 -15.25 -3.24 1.52
C ARG A 209 -15.63 -4.22 2.65
N ARG A 210 -16.78 -4.88 2.57
CA ARG A 210 -17.20 -5.90 3.55
C ARG A 210 -16.24 -7.09 3.59
N ALA A 211 -15.80 -7.59 2.44
CA ALA A 211 -14.80 -8.66 2.38
C ALA A 211 -13.48 -8.23 3.03
N GLN A 212 -13.00 -7.01 2.73
CA GLN A 212 -11.79 -6.46 3.35
C GLN A 212 -11.90 -6.35 4.88
N GLN A 213 -13.09 -6.07 5.43
CA GLN A 213 -13.32 -6.03 6.89
C GLN A 213 -13.29 -7.44 7.52
N ILE A 214 -13.80 -8.45 6.82
CA ILE A 214 -13.72 -9.85 7.27
C ILE A 214 -12.26 -10.31 7.27
N ASP A 215 -11.54 -10.09 6.16
CA ASP A 215 -10.11 -10.41 6.06
C ASP A 215 -9.30 -9.71 7.14
N TRP A 216 -9.69 -8.46 7.44
CA TRP A 216 -9.08 -7.68 8.50
C TRP A 216 -9.31 -8.28 9.89
N THR A 217 -10.54 -8.70 10.18
CA THR A 217 -10.89 -9.38 11.42
C THR A 217 -10.02 -10.62 11.62
N TRP A 218 -9.86 -11.45 10.59
CA TRP A 218 -8.99 -12.63 10.65
C TRP A 218 -7.51 -12.30 10.78
N SER A 219 -7.04 -11.18 10.19
CA SER A 219 -5.68 -10.71 10.39
C SER A 219 -5.43 -10.35 11.86
N LEU A 220 -6.35 -9.64 12.51
CA LEU A 220 -6.26 -9.29 13.92
C LEU A 220 -6.21 -10.51 14.82
N VAL A 221 -7.01 -11.54 14.52
CA VAL A 221 -6.98 -12.81 15.26
C VAL A 221 -5.61 -13.49 15.12
N ARG A 222 -5.11 -13.65 13.89
CA ARG A 222 -3.80 -14.27 13.62
C ARG A 222 -2.67 -13.51 14.33
N ASP A 223 -2.64 -12.19 14.20
CA ASP A 223 -1.60 -11.36 14.81
C ASP A 223 -1.66 -11.47 16.34
N SER A 224 -2.87 -11.48 16.93
CA SER A 224 -3.03 -11.61 18.39
C SER A 224 -2.61 -12.98 18.91
N VAL A 225 -2.89 -14.06 18.18
CA VAL A 225 -2.46 -15.41 18.55
C VAL A 225 -0.94 -15.54 18.46
N LEU A 226 -0.33 -15.06 17.37
CA LEU A 226 1.12 -15.06 17.21
C LEU A 226 1.81 -14.22 18.28
N ASP A 227 1.28 -13.04 18.59
CA ASP A 227 1.83 -12.16 19.63
C ASP A 227 1.83 -12.84 21.00
N ARG A 228 0.73 -13.52 21.37
CA ARG A 228 0.63 -14.28 22.63
C ARG A 228 1.72 -15.34 22.75
N VAL A 229 1.95 -16.11 21.69
CA VAL A 229 2.98 -17.16 21.67
C VAL A 229 4.38 -16.54 21.76
N LEU A 230 4.69 -15.57 20.90
CA LEU A 230 6.02 -14.96 20.82
C LEU A 230 6.40 -14.16 22.08
N ASN A 231 5.40 -13.62 22.78
CA ASN A 231 5.61 -12.87 24.01
C ASN A 231 5.52 -13.68 25.29
N HIS A 232 5.14 -14.97 25.23
CA HIS A 232 5.05 -15.84 26.39
C HIS A 232 6.43 -15.97 27.08
N PRO A 233 6.53 -15.81 28.43
CA PRO A 233 7.81 -15.85 29.13
C PRO A 233 8.60 -17.14 28.89
N ALA A 234 7.94 -18.30 28.96
CA ALA A 234 8.59 -19.60 28.74
C ALA A 234 9.10 -19.76 27.30
N VAL A 235 8.38 -19.21 26.31
CA VAL A 235 8.84 -19.20 24.91
C VAL A 235 10.06 -18.30 24.75
N LYS A 236 10.07 -17.12 25.37
CA LYS A 236 11.21 -16.19 25.35
C LYS A 236 12.47 -16.82 25.95
N GLU A 237 12.33 -17.56 27.04
CA GLU A 237 13.43 -18.27 27.68
C GLU A 237 13.95 -19.44 26.84
N LEU A 238 13.04 -20.24 26.26
CA LEU A 238 13.37 -21.43 25.47
C LEU A 238 13.97 -21.10 24.09
N ARG A 239 13.59 -19.95 23.50
CA ARG A 239 13.88 -19.59 22.11
C ARG A 239 15.37 -19.69 21.72
N PRO A 240 16.35 -19.16 22.46
CA PRO A 240 17.76 -19.23 22.04
C PRO A 240 18.27 -20.66 21.91
N LEU A 241 17.83 -21.56 22.80
CA LEU A 241 18.23 -22.97 22.79
C LEU A 241 17.63 -23.71 21.59
N VAL A 242 16.32 -23.55 21.36
CA VAL A 242 15.63 -24.20 20.24
C VAL A 242 16.18 -23.73 18.90
N GLU A 243 16.41 -22.43 18.72
CA GLU A 243 17.00 -21.90 17.49
C GLU A 243 18.42 -22.47 17.23
N ARG A 244 19.24 -22.61 18.29
CA ARG A 244 20.57 -23.21 18.17
C ARG A 244 20.49 -24.67 17.73
N ARG A 245 19.68 -25.50 18.40
CA ARG A 245 19.54 -26.92 18.07
C ARG A 245 19.04 -27.17 16.65
N VAL A 246 18.18 -26.28 16.13
CA VAL A 246 17.75 -26.33 14.73
C VAL A 246 18.90 -25.98 13.78
N ARG A 247 19.67 -24.92 14.07
CA ARG A 247 20.84 -24.52 13.25
C ARG A 247 21.92 -25.61 13.21
N ASP A 248 22.15 -26.27 14.35
CA ASP A 248 23.17 -27.31 14.50
C ASP A 248 22.69 -28.68 13.96
N GLY A 249 21.44 -28.79 13.51
CA GLY A 249 20.87 -30.04 12.95
C GLY A 249 20.46 -31.07 14.00
N GLU A 250 20.47 -30.71 15.28
CA GLU A 250 20.12 -31.57 16.42
C GLU A 250 18.60 -31.68 16.67
N LEU A 251 17.82 -30.80 16.04
CA LEU A 251 16.37 -30.74 16.17
C LEU A 251 15.74 -30.37 14.83
N THR A 252 14.72 -31.12 14.39
CA THR A 252 14.01 -30.79 13.16
C THR A 252 13.12 -29.55 13.35
N PRO A 253 12.85 -28.74 12.31
CA PRO A 253 11.95 -27.59 12.42
C PRO A 253 10.55 -27.93 12.95
N ALA A 254 10.01 -29.10 12.60
CA ALA A 254 8.70 -29.56 13.08
C ALA A 254 8.70 -29.82 14.59
N LEU A 255 9.72 -30.50 15.12
CA LEU A 255 9.85 -30.76 16.56
C LEU A 255 10.14 -29.48 17.35
N ALA A 256 10.94 -28.58 16.78
CA ALA A 256 11.19 -27.26 17.36
C ALA A 256 9.91 -26.43 17.47
N ALA A 257 9.09 -26.41 16.41
CA ALA A 257 7.79 -25.73 16.44
C ALA A 257 6.87 -26.31 17.51
N GLN A 258 6.80 -27.64 17.65
CA GLN A 258 6.01 -28.28 18.71
C GLN A 258 6.49 -27.87 20.11
N GLN A 259 7.81 -27.88 20.37
CA GLN A 259 8.35 -27.45 21.67
C GLN A 259 8.02 -26.00 21.99
N ILE A 260 8.03 -25.11 20.99
CA ILE A 260 7.65 -23.69 21.16
C ILE A 260 6.15 -23.58 21.51
N LEU A 261 5.30 -24.35 20.84
CA LEU A 261 3.86 -24.36 21.11
C LEU A 261 3.55 -24.94 22.50
N ASP A 262 4.18 -26.06 22.88
CA ASP A 262 4.01 -26.67 24.20
C ASP A 262 4.44 -25.71 25.32
N ALA A 263 5.52 -24.94 25.11
CA ALA A 263 5.97 -23.93 26.06
C ALA A 263 5.02 -22.71 26.14
N ALA A 264 4.25 -22.42 25.09
CA ALA A 264 3.23 -21.37 25.09
C ALA A 264 1.94 -21.80 25.80
N ASP A 265 1.66 -23.10 25.85
CA ASP A 265 0.47 -23.68 26.48
C ASP A 265 0.64 -23.92 27.99
N GLN A 266 1.86 -23.84 28.52
CA GLN A 266 2.12 -23.91 29.95
C GLN A 266 1.49 -22.69 30.66
N ARG A 267 0.53 -22.95 31.55
CA ARG A 267 -0.10 -21.88 32.34
C ARG A 267 0.95 -21.14 33.17
N SER A 268 1.02 -19.82 32.99
CA SER A 268 1.69 -18.90 33.91
C SER A 268 1.00 -18.88 35.26
#